data_AF-A0A355S253-F1
#
_entry.id   AF-A0A355S253-F1
#
_cell.length_a   1.000
_cell.length_b   1.000
_cell.length_c   1.000
_cell.angle_alpha   90.00
_cell.angle_beta   90.00
_cell.angle_gamma   90.00
#
_symmetry.space_group_name_H-M   'P 1'
#
loop_
_entity.id
_entity.type
_entity.pdbx_description
1 polymer ?
#
loop_
_entity_poly.entity_id
_entity_poly.type
_entity_poly.pdbx_seq_one_letter_code
_entity_poly.pdbx_strand_id
1 'polypeptide(L)'
;MKIKRARIFAWCLAFSLMLTQILFTDAAFSTERVDGSDVYKMAINIAKMGWKTSDTAIVTRGDEIADALAATPLAYAKGKAPILFTKTNQLPSEVLDELIELNVKTV
;
A
#
# COMPACT_ATOMS: atom_id res chain seq x y z
N MET A 1 36.25 -25.76 43.44
CA MET A 1 35.71 -26.02 42.09
C MET A 1 34.25 -25.55 41.86
N LYS A 2 33.45 -25.27 42.90
CA LYS A 2 32.02 -24.88 42.76
C LYS A 2 31.79 -23.44 42.27
N ILE A 3 32.63 -22.48 42.66
CA ILE A 3 32.48 -21.04 42.32
C ILE A 3 32.72 -20.75 40.83
N LYS A 4 33.64 -21.48 40.17
CA LYS A 4 33.91 -21.29 38.73
C LYS A 4 32.71 -21.70 37.86
N ARG A 5 31.98 -22.75 38.25
CA ARG A 5 30.78 -23.23 37.54
C ARG A 5 29.61 -22.25 37.65
N ALA A 6 29.40 -21.64 38.82
CA ALA A 6 28.38 -20.61 39.02
C ALA A 6 28.64 -19.35 38.19
N ARG A 7 29.92 -18.95 38.02
CA ARG A 7 30.30 -17.83 37.14
C ARG A 7 29.98 -18.16 35.68
N ILE A 8 30.37 -19.34 35.19
CA ILE A 8 30.08 -19.77 33.81
C ILE A 8 28.57 -19.76 33.52
N PHE A 9 27.74 -20.25 34.44
CA PHE A 9 26.29 -20.17 34.30
C PHE A 9 25.75 -18.74 34.28
N ALA A 10 26.29 -17.83 35.10
CA ALA A 10 25.92 -16.42 35.07
C ALA A 10 26.30 -15.73 33.75
N TRP A 11 27.46 -16.06 33.17
CA TRP A 11 27.86 -15.56 31.85
C TRP A 11 26.97 -16.10 30.73
N CYS A 12 26.56 -17.37 30.78
CA CYS A 12 25.62 -17.94 29.81
C CYS A 12 24.23 -17.27 29.90
N LEU A 13 23.73 -16.99 31.11
CA LEU A 13 22.45 -16.29 31.30
C LEU A 13 22.52 -14.85 30.79
N ALA A 14 23.60 -14.13 31.11
CA ALA A 14 23.82 -12.76 30.63
C ALA A 14 23.98 -12.71 29.10
N PHE A 15 24.69 -13.67 28.50
CA PHE A 15 24.84 -13.77 27.06
C PHE A 15 23.53 -14.14 26.36
N SER A 16 22.72 -15.03 26.95
CA SER A 16 21.39 -15.35 26.47
C SER A 16 20.44 -14.14 26.53
N LEU A 17 20.55 -13.29 27.56
CA LEU A 17 19.75 -12.08 27.71
C LEU A 17 20.21 -10.95 26.75
N MET A 18 21.50 -10.92 26.41
CA MET A 18 22.05 -9.97 25.44
C MET A 18 21.69 -10.40 24.00
N LEU A 19 21.62 -11.71 23.73
CA LEU A 19 21.21 -12.27 22.44
C LEU A 19 19.73 -12.01 22.13
N THR A 20 18.85 -11.98 23.13
CA THR A 20 17.43 -11.67 22.93
C THR A 20 17.18 -10.22 22.54
N GLN A 21 18.05 -9.26 22.92
CA GLN A 21 17.91 -7.86 22.50
C GLN A 21 18.19 -7.65 21.00
N ILE A 22 18.97 -8.54 20.36
CA ILE A 22 19.30 -8.46 18.93
C ILE A 22 18.10 -8.91 18.06
N LEU A 23 17.21 -9.77 18.58
CA LEU A 23 16.03 -10.25 17.85
C LEU A 23 14.88 -9.23 17.75
N PHE A 24 14.93 -8.14 18.52
CA PHE A 24 13.91 -7.09 18.54
C PHE A 24 14.39 -5.76 17.94
N THR A 25 15.45 -5.80 17.11
CA THR A 25 15.94 -4.59 16.43
C THR A 25 15.20 -4.33 15.11
N ASP A 26 14.95 -3.05 14.88
CA ASP A 26 14.23 -2.41 13.78
C ASP A 26 12.69 -2.54 13.76
N ALA A 27 12.05 -1.70 14.59
CA ALA A 27 10.88 -0.97 14.10
C ALA A 27 11.31 0.07 13.05
N ALA A 28 11.94 -0.37 11.96
CA ALA A 28 12.20 0.47 10.82
C ALA A 28 10.86 0.78 10.16
N PHE A 29 10.52 2.05 10.04
CA PHE A 29 9.38 2.49 9.22
C PHE A 29 9.71 2.18 7.76
N SER A 30 9.25 1.02 7.28
CA SER A 30 9.30 0.71 5.85
C SER A 30 8.31 1.62 5.15
N THR A 31 8.81 2.47 4.26
CA THR A 31 7.97 3.33 3.42
C THR A 31 7.95 2.77 2.02
N GLU A 32 6.75 2.56 1.50
CA GLU A 32 6.55 2.20 0.10
C GLU A 32 6.12 3.45 -0.66
N ARG A 33 6.95 3.89 -1.62
CA ARG A 33 6.57 4.96 -2.54
C ARG A 33 5.69 4.37 -3.63
N VAL A 34 4.48 4.88 -3.77
CA VAL A 34 3.64 4.69 -4.95
C VAL A 34 3.80 5.89 -5.86
N ASP A 35 4.19 5.65 -7.10
CA ASP A 35 4.46 6.68 -8.09
C ASP A 35 4.05 6.20 -9.48
N GLY A 36 4.07 7.07 -10.47
CA GLY A 36 3.84 6.74 -11.87
C GLY A 36 4.55 7.72 -12.80
N SER A 37 4.74 7.33 -14.07
CA SER A 37 5.29 8.25 -15.09
C SER A 37 4.42 9.46 -15.35
N ASP A 38 3.12 9.35 -15.04
CA ASP A 38 2.13 10.41 -15.08
C ASP A 38 1.03 10.13 -14.04
N VAL A 39 0.06 11.05 -13.95
CA VAL A 39 -1.06 10.96 -13.01
C VAL A 39 -1.95 9.74 -13.26
N TYR A 40 -2.08 9.28 -14.52
CA TYR A 40 -2.89 8.12 -14.87
C TYR A 40 -2.22 6.84 -14.35
N LYS A 41 -0.92 6.70 -14.56
CA LYS A 41 -0.13 5.57 -14.08
C LYS A 41 -0.04 5.54 -12.56
N MET A 42 0.08 6.71 -11.93
CA MET A 42 0.04 6.84 -10.47
C MET A 42 -1.30 6.31 -9.92
N ALA A 43 -2.43 6.72 -10.50
CA ALA A 43 -3.75 6.24 -10.06
C ALA A 43 -3.90 4.71 -10.24
N ILE A 44 -3.41 4.16 -11.35
CA ILE A 44 -3.35 2.71 -11.58
C ILE A 44 -2.52 2.02 -10.49
N ASN A 45 -1.33 2.54 -10.17
CA ASN A 45 -0.47 1.91 -9.16
C ASN A 45 -1.08 2.00 -7.74
N ILE A 46 -1.81 3.07 -7.43
CA ILE A 46 -2.62 3.18 -6.20
C ILE A 46 -3.73 2.11 -6.21
N ALA A 47 -4.42 1.93 -7.34
CA ALA A 47 -5.44 0.90 -7.48
C ALA A 47 -4.88 -0.52 -7.28
N LYS A 48 -3.71 -0.83 -7.87
CA LYS A 48 -3.03 -2.12 -7.68
C LYS A 48 -2.59 -2.36 -6.24
N MET A 49 -2.22 -1.30 -5.52
CA MET A 49 -1.86 -1.41 -4.10
C MET A 49 -3.09 -1.68 -3.22
N GLY A 50 -4.18 -0.97 -3.45
CA GLY A 50 -5.35 -1.03 -2.56
C GLY A 50 -6.35 -2.13 -2.87
N TRP A 51 -6.36 -2.66 -4.10
CA TRP A 51 -7.43 -3.54 -4.59
C TRP A 51 -6.90 -4.72 -5.38
N LYS A 52 -7.47 -5.90 -5.11
CA LYS A 52 -7.35 -7.08 -5.99
C LYS A 52 -8.48 -7.13 -7.02
N THR A 53 -9.66 -6.65 -6.64
CA THR A 53 -10.89 -6.58 -7.43
C THR A 53 -11.76 -5.45 -6.88
N SER A 54 -12.61 -4.85 -7.72
CA SER A 54 -13.64 -3.90 -7.29
C SER A 54 -14.83 -3.93 -8.24
N ASP A 55 -16.06 -4.07 -7.71
CA ASP A 55 -17.28 -4.05 -8.54
C ASP A 55 -17.58 -2.64 -9.09
N THR A 56 -17.14 -1.60 -8.39
CA THR A 56 -17.33 -0.19 -8.76
C THR A 56 -15.97 0.50 -8.84
N ALA A 57 -15.77 1.36 -9.83
CA ALA A 57 -14.69 2.33 -9.85
C ALA A 57 -15.29 3.72 -10.08
N ILE A 58 -14.63 4.77 -9.63
CA ILE A 58 -15.01 6.14 -9.96
C ILE A 58 -13.99 6.67 -10.96
N VAL A 59 -14.45 7.24 -12.08
CA VAL A 59 -13.57 7.83 -13.09
C VAL A 59 -13.74 9.34 -13.11
N THR A 60 -12.63 10.06 -12.95
CA THR A 60 -12.58 11.53 -13.02
C THR A 60 -11.49 12.00 -13.97
N ARG A 61 -11.44 13.30 -14.26
CA ARG A 61 -10.41 13.87 -15.12
C ARG A 61 -9.06 13.93 -14.40
N GLY A 62 -8.01 13.45 -15.06
CA GLY A 62 -6.64 13.49 -14.52
C GLY A 62 -5.97 14.86 -14.67
N ASP A 63 -6.45 15.68 -15.62
CA ASP A 63 -5.98 17.04 -15.85
C ASP A 63 -6.68 18.09 -14.95
N GLU A 64 -7.76 17.71 -14.25
CA GLU A 64 -8.51 18.55 -13.31
C GLU A 64 -8.90 17.76 -12.06
N ILE A 65 -8.10 17.87 -10.99
CA ILE A 65 -8.16 16.96 -9.82
C ILE A 65 -9.32 17.29 -8.85
N ALA A 66 -10.00 18.43 -9.02
CA ALA A 66 -11.07 18.86 -8.12
C ALA A 66 -12.20 17.82 -7.97
N ASP A 67 -12.58 17.18 -9.09
CA ASP A 67 -13.60 16.13 -9.10
C ASP A 67 -13.14 14.89 -8.34
N ALA A 68 -11.86 14.52 -8.46
CA ALA A 68 -11.29 13.39 -7.74
C ALA A 68 -11.33 13.60 -6.22
N LEU A 69 -11.00 14.81 -5.77
CA LEU A 69 -11.07 15.18 -4.36
C LEU A 69 -12.51 15.08 -3.84
N ALA A 70 -13.46 15.66 -4.58
CA ALA A 70 -14.89 15.62 -4.23
C ALA A 70 -15.49 14.21 -4.30
N ALA A 71 -14.95 13.32 -5.15
CA ALA A 71 -15.40 11.95 -5.30
C ALA A 71 -14.98 11.03 -4.13
N THR A 72 -14.00 11.43 -3.31
CA THR A 72 -13.45 10.56 -2.24
C THR A 72 -14.52 10.00 -1.28
N PRO A 73 -15.48 10.81 -0.75
CA PRO A 73 -16.55 10.27 0.11
C PRO A 73 -17.49 9.32 -0.64
N LEU A 74 -17.76 9.58 -1.93
CA LEU A 74 -18.58 8.70 -2.76
C LEU A 74 -17.88 7.35 -2.98
N ALA A 75 -16.59 7.38 -3.31
CA ALA A 75 -15.76 6.18 -3.48
C ALA A 75 -15.78 5.33 -2.21
N TYR A 76 -15.64 5.97 -1.03
CA TYR A 76 -15.76 5.29 0.25
C TYR A 76 -17.16 4.66 0.43
N ALA A 77 -18.23 5.42 0.18
CA ALA A 77 -19.61 4.94 0.29
C ALA A 77 -19.95 3.81 -0.71
N LYS A 78 -19.25 3.74 -1.84
CA LYS A 78 -19.38 2.69 -2.87
C LYS A 78 -18.46 1.49 -2.62
N GLY A 79 -18.26 1.14 -1.35
CA GLY A 79 -17.47 -0.03 -0.97
C GLY A 79 -15.96 0.19 -1.09
N LYS A 80 -15.49 1.42 -0.83
CA LYS A 80 -14.10 1.82 -1.02
C LYS A 80 -13.65 1.61 -2.47
N ALA A 81 -14.43 2.07 -3.44
CA ALA A 81 -14.08 1.96 -4.86
C ALA A 81 -12.76 2.70 -5.18
N PRO A 82 -11.91 2.18 -6.08
CA PRO A 82 -10.76 2.93 -6.58
C PRO A 82 -11.21 4.13 -7.42
N ILE A 83 -10.42 5.20 -7.38
CA ILE A 83 -10.57 6.36 -8.25
C ILE A 83 -9.49 6.30 -9.32
N LEU A 84 -9.90 6.26 -10.59
CA LEU A 84 -9.03 6.24 -11.75
C LEU A 84 -9.23 7.50 -12.60
N PHE A 85 -8.25 7.81 -13.44
CA PHE A 85 -8.26 9.05 -14.23
C PHE A 85 -8.44 8.82 -15.72
N THR A 86 -9.18 9.71 -16.38
CA THR A 86 -9.32 9.79 -17.83
C THR A 86 -8.81 11.13 -18.36
N LYS A 87 -8.46 11.18 -19.64
CA LYS A 87 -8.30 12.46 -20.35
C LYS A 87 -9.68 13.01 -20.70
N THR A 88 -9.76 14.28 -21.07
CA THR A 88 -11.02 14.98 -21.41
C THR A 88 -11.89 14.21 -22.41
N ASN A 89 -11.28 13.69 -23.49
CA ASN A 89 -12.00 13.09 -24.61
C ASN A 89 -11.51 11.67 -24.94
N GLN A 90 -10.71 11.07 -24.05
CA GLN A 90 -10.11 9.77 -24.31
C GLN A 90 -9.78 9.05 -23.00
N LEU A 91 -10.21 7.80 -22.89
CA LEU A 91 -9.74 6.89 -21.85
C LEU A 91 -8.37 6.33 -22.26
N PRO A 92 -7.30 6.54 -21.48
CA PRO A 92 -6.03 5.87 -21.72
C PRO A 92 -6.20 4.35 -21.68
N SER A 93 -5.57 3.63 -22.60
CA SER A 93 -5.71 2.16 -22.68
C SER A 93 -5.30 1.48 -21.38
N GLU A 94 -4.23 1.94 -20.72
CA GLU A 94 -3.77 1.38 -19.45
C GLU A 94 -4.80 1.51 -18.32
N VAL A 95 -5.65 2.53 -18.36
CA VAL A 95 -6.73 2.72 -17.37
C VAL A 95 -7.89 1.77 -17.68
N LEU A 96 -8.20 1.55 -18.97
CA LEU A 96 -9.16 0.55 -19.37
C LEU A 96 -8.72 -0.86 -18.96
N ASP A 97 -7.46 -1.19 -19.18
CA ASP A 97 -6.88 -2.47 -18.78
C ASP A 97 -7.01 -2.67 -17.27
N GLU A 98 -6.72 -1.63 -16.46
CA GLU A 98 -6.89 -1.67 -15.01
C GLU A 98 -8.35 -1.90 -14.59
N LEU A 99 -9.31 -1.23 -15.24
CA LEU A 99 -10.75 -1.44 -14.97
C LEU A 99 -11.17 -2.90 -15.23
N ILE A 100 -10.60 -3.52 -16.28
CA ILE A 100 -10.84 -4.93 -16.62
C ILE A 100 -10.16 -5.86 -15.61
N GLU A 101 -8.89 -5.61 -15.26
CA GLU A 101 -8.13 -6.38 -14.25
C GLU A 101 -8.86 -6.38 -12.90
N LEU A 102 -9.44 -5.25 -12.51
CA LEU A 102 -10.21 -5.11 -11.28
C LEU A 102 -11.61 -5.75 -11.35
N ASN A 103 -12.06 -6.21 -12.52
CA ASN A 103 -13.41 -6.73 -12.76
C ASN A 103 -14.54 -5.71 -12.45
N VAL A 104 -14.33 -4.45 -12.84
CA VAL A 104 -15.31 -3.38 -12.62
C VAL A 104 -16.57 -3.61 -13.44
N LYS A 105 -17.73 -3.43 -12.79
CA LYS A 105 -19.06 -3.58 -13.40
C LYS A 105 -19.79 -2.26 -13.52
N THR A 106 -19.50 -1.31 -12.64
CA THR A 106 -20.11 0.03 -12.60
C THR A 106 -19.02 1.09 -12.55
N VAL A 107 -19.15 2.10 -13.41
CA VAL A 107 -18.30 3.28 -13.47
C VAL A 107 -19.15 4.53 -13.26
#